data_AF-A0A1I5BWM6-F1
#
_entry.id   AF-A0A1I5BWM6-F1
#
_cell.length_a   1.000
_cell.length_b   1.000
_cell.length_c   1.000
_cell.angle_alpha   90.00
_cell.angle_beta   90.00
_cell.angle_gamma   90.00
#
_symmetry.space_group_name_H-M   'P 1'
#
loop_
_entity.id
_entity.type
_entity.pdbx_description
1 polymer ?
#
loop_
_entity_poly.entity_id
_entity_poly.type
_entity_poly.pdbx_seq_one_letter_code
_entity_poly.pdbx_strand_id
1 'polypeptide(L)'
;MVLTLDQLRPNPDNPRTRRNPRYDDIKASIKVRGLDTVPKVTRDPDGDEVYIFSDGGNTRYQILSELWQETGDERFYRVHCLFKPWPGRLQCVIGHLAENELRGDLSFIEKALGVCQARSLYEAQKQKKLTQNELSGLLGEAGFPVSRSYISRMEDTVQYLYPWMPNRLNAGLSVGQIRGLLALRQDAETVWQQYVFSINPGSTRTFDEVFGTCCRRFDALEEWSPDMFWDELIGDLLQALPHPQLNYDRWILELDPKESNRRQLFGEQATAFEYRPAVSAATHNMTPIRAPNPESNPRRVSQSVSKTTPDPVTAHSPVEETGSSVVFSRKNPVLPPYQPDNEDNPPESPQPAPEAECLHFAQTGLEPVSSVWDISPMQDDIEHLQGMVFRLAFELAEVMGCDCDLLAVSDAGSAGFCLVNMQAAQAFSRLLVSLTGESATDAPALTLSAVLFGTAGREEPPLLDDTQTVKFLRLLRVIRRLREL
;
A
#
# COMPACT_ATOMS: atom_id res chain seq x y z
N MET A 1 -19.09 33.38 -25.39
CA MET A 1 -18.87 34.81 -25.10
C MET A 1 -17.43 35.18 -25.44
N VAL A 2 -17.09 36.46 -25.57
CA VAL A 2 -15.69 36.92 -25.73
C VAL A 2 -15.31 37.68 -24.47
N LEU A 3 -14.18 37.31 -23.88
CA LEU A 3 -13.65 37.92 -22.66
C LEU A 3 -12.25 38.47 -22.92
N THR A 4 -11.88 39.54 -22.22
CA THR A 4 -10.50 40.03 -22.20
C THR A 4 -9.66 39.31 -21.14
N LEU A 5 -8.34 39.36 -21.26
CA LEU A 5 -7.45 38.81 -20.23
C LEU A 5 -7.64 39.46 -18.85
N ASP A 6 -8.13 40.70 -18.79
CA ASP A 6 -8.43 41.40 -17.53
C ASP A 6 -9.70 40.87 -16.86
N GLN A 7 -10.62 40.31 -17.65
CA GLN A 7 -11.85 39.67 -17.18
C GLN A 7 -11.64 38.20 -16.80
N LEU A 8 -10.43 37.66 -17.03
CA LEU A 8 -10.08 36.26 -16.78
C LEU A 8 -9.02 36.16 -15.69
N ARG A 9 -9.15 35.16 -14.82
CA ARG A 9 -8.13 34.80 -13.84
C ARG A 9 -7.88 33.29 -13.85
N PRO A 10 -6.66 32.86 -13.50
CA PRO A 10 -6.41 31.46 -13.19
C PRO A 10 -7.36 30.98 -12.10
N ASN A 11 -7.79 29.72 -12.16
CA ASN A 11 -8.56 29.17 -11.07
C ASN A 11 -7.70 29.04 -9.81
N PRO A 12 -8.05 29.68 -8.68
CA PRO A 12 -7.27 29.64 -7.45
C PRO A 12 -7.24 28.25 -6.79
N ASP A 13 -8.18 27.36 -7.12
CA ASP A 13 -8.23 25.99 -6.57
C ASP A 13 -7.43 24.98 -7.39
N ASN A 14 -6.71 25.43 -8.43
CA ASN A 14 -5.97 24.50 -9.25
C ASN A 14 -4.85 23.84 -8.42
N PRO A 15 -4.88 22.52 -8.21
CA PRO A 15 -3.94 21.84 -7.33
C PRO A 15 -2.51 21.81 -7.91
N ARG A 16 -2.33 22.03 -9.23
CA ARG A 16 -1.01 22.13 -9.84
C ARG A 16 -0.33 23.46 -9.51
N THR A 17 0.83 23.38 -8.88
CA THR A 17 1.68 24.52 -8.55
C THR A 17 2.87 24.68 -9.49
N ARG A 18 3.31 23.58 -10.13
CA ARG A 18 4.47 23.58 -11.04
C ARG A 18 4.16 24.08 -12.46
N ARG A 19 5.18 24.62 -13.13
CA ARG A 19 5.12 24.98 -14.56
C ARG A 19 4.94 23.72 -15.40
N ASN A 20 4.04 23.77 -16.38
CA ASN A 20 3.80 22.66 -17.30
C ASN A 20 5.07 22.36 -18.12
N PRO A 21 5.55 21.10 -18.20
CA PRO A 21 6.74 20.76 -19.00
C PRO A 21 6.62 21.11 -20.49
N ARG A 22 5.40 21.05 -21.04
CA ARG A 22 5.13 21.38 -22.46
C ARG A 22 4.80 22.86 -22.67
N TYR A 23 5.14 23.73 -21.72
CA TYR A 23 4.76 25.15 -21.78
C TYR A 23 5.24 25.81 -23.08
N ASP A 24 6.51 25.64 -23.42
CA ASP A 24 7.13 26.33 -24.55
C ASP A 24 6.56 25.83 -25.89
N ASP A 25 6.28 24.52 -26.00
CA ASP A 25 5.60 23.93 -27.16
C ASP A 25 4.18 24.48 -27.33
N ILE A 26 3.44 24.60 -26.22
CA ILE A 26 2.08 25.17 -26.22
C ILE A 26 2.15 26.65 -26.61
N LYS A 27 3.14 27.41 -26.12
CA LYS A 27 3.35 28.82 -26.47
C LYS A 27 3.65 28.99 -27.96
N ALA A 28 4.56 28.17 -28.50
CA ALA A 28 4.88 28.18 -29.93
C ALA A 28 3.65 27.86 -30.79
N SER A 29 2.86 26.85 -30.40
CA SER A 29 1.62 26.49 -31.09
C SER A 29 0.60 27.64 -31.06
N ILE A 30 0.36 28.24 -29.90
CA ILE A 30 -0.61 29.35 -29.74
C ILE A 30 -0.16 30.58 -30.54
N LYS A 31 1.15 30.87 -30.57
CA LYS A 31 1.70 32.00 -31.33
C LYS A 31 1.42 31.88 -32.84
N VAL A 32 1.51 30.66 -33.38
CA VAL A 32 1.30 30.39 -34.82
C VAL A 32 -0.18 30.26 -35.16
N ARG A 33 -0.91 29.37 -34.47
CA ARG A 33 -2.28 28.97 -34.84
C ARG A 33 -3.38 29.66 -34.04
N GLY A 34 -3.04 30.32 -32.95
CA GLY A 34 -4.01 30.78 -31.96
C GLY A 34 -4.48 29.64 -31.05
N LEU A 35 -5.60 29.86 -30.37
CA LEU A 35 -6.13 28.90 -29.41
C LEU A 35 -7.04 27.87 -30.10
N ASP A 36 -6.56 26.64 -30.27
CA ASP A 36 -7.33 25.58 -30.97
C ASP A 36 -8.59 25.15 -30.22
N THR A 37 -8.56 25.19 -28.88
CA THR A 37 -9.68 24.78 -28.03
C THR A 37 -10.27 25.98 -27.28
N VAL A 38 -11.56 26.23 -27.44
CA VAL A 38 -12.31 27.26 -26.71
C VAL A 38 -12.31 26.93 -25.20
N PRO A 39 -11.74 27.78 -24.33
CA PRO A 39 -11.70 27.52 -22.90
C PRO A 39 -13.10 27.62 -22.30
N LYS A 40 -13.32 26.81 -21.26
CA LYS A 40 -14.54 26.83 -20.47
C LYS A 40 -14.29 27.66 -19.22
N VAL A 41 -15.17 28.60 -18.98
CA VAL A 41 -15.07 29.54 -17.86
C VAL A 41 -16.34 29.52 -17.04
N THR A 42 -16.19 29.80 -15.76
CA THR A 42 -17.27 29.92 -14.81
C THR A 42 -17.04 31.16 -13.94
N ARG A 43 -18.02 31.52 -13.12
CA ARG A 43 -17.92 32.66 -12.22
C ARG A 43 -18.46 32.27 -10.86
N ASP A 44 -17.63 32.42 -9.84
CA ASP A 44 -18.05 32.22 -8.46
C ASP A 44 -19.02 33.35 -8.07
N PRO A 45 -20.28 33.07 -7.71
CA PRO A 45 -21.24 34.10 -7.32
C PRO A 45 -20.83 34.81 -6.03
N ASP A 46 -20.02 34.18 -5.18
CA ASP A 46 -19.59 34.71 -3.89
C ASP A 46 -18.19 35.36 -3.96
N GLY A 47 -17.53 35.31 -5.12
CA GLY A 47 -16.18 35.83 -5.34
C GLY A 47 -16.15 37.19 -6.05
N ASP A 48 -14.95 37.59 -6.49
CA ASP A 48 -14.77 38.77 -7.33
C ASP A 48 -15.54 38.62 -8.65
N GLU A 49 -16.01 39.73 -9.26
CA GLU A 49 -16.78 39.75 -10.52
C GLU A 49 -15.95 39.37 -11.77
N VAL A 50 -15.14 38.31 -11.67
CA VAL A 50 -14.15 37.88 -12.65
C VAL A 50 -14.41 36.43 -13.05
N TYR A 51 -14.13 36.09 -14.30
CA TYR A 51 -14.28 34.72 -14.80
C TYR A 51 -13.04 33.89 -14.51
N ILE A 52 -13.25 32.67 -14.01
CA ILE A 52 -12.19 31.70 -13.77
C ILE A 52 -12.35 30.49 -14.69
N PHE A 53 -11.25 29.81 -14.99
CA PHE A 53 -11.28 28.59 -15.80
C PHE A 53 -11.95 27.43 -15.05
N SER A 54 -12.89 26.74 -15.71
CA SER A 54 -13.58 25.59 -15.12
C SER A 54 -12.81 24.29 -15.29
N ASP A 55 -12.34 24.00 -16.52
CA ASP A 55 -11.71 22.74 -16.91
C ASP A 55 -10.35 23.04 -17.57
N GLY A 56 -9.27 23.02 -16.80
CA GLY A 56 -7.94 23.39 -17.28
C GLY A 56 -7.87 24.79 -17.93
N GLY A 57 -6.69 25.17 -18.42
CA GLY A 57 -6.51 26.45 -19.13
C GLY A 57 -5.70 27.51 -18.39
N ASN A 58 -5.32 27.29 -17.13
CA ASN A 58 -4.40 28.18 -16.41
C ASN A 58 -3.08 28.39 -17.16
N THR A 59 -2.47 27.32 -17.68
CA THR A 59 -1.26 27.41 -18.51
C THR A 59 -1.51 28.22 -19.79
N ARG A 60 -2.65 28.00 -20.46
CA ARG A 60 -3.01 28.73 -21.67
C ARG A 60 -3.22 30.22 -21.38
N TYR A 61 -3.82 30.56 -20.26
CA TYR A 61 -3.97 31.96 -19.81
C TYR A 61 -2.63 32.64 -19.57
N GLN A 62 -1.69 31.97 -18.89
CA GLN A 62 -0.34 32.49 -18.68
C GLN A 62 0.35 32.76 -20.02
N ILE A 63 0.27 31.82 -20.95
CA ILE A 63 0.84 31.94 -22.30
C ILE A 63 0.22 33.10 -23.07
N LEU A 64 -1.11 33.24 -23.04
CA LEU A 64 -1.81 34.33 -23.73
C LEU A 64 -1.42 35.69 -23.14
N SER A 65 -1.28 35.77 -21.81
CA SER A 65 -0.83 36.98 -21.13
C SER A 65 0.59 37.36 -21.53
N GLU A 66 1.48 36.39 -21.61
CA GLU A 66 2.87 36.59 -22.05
C GLU A 66 2.93 37.03 -23.53
N LEU A 67 2.20 36.35 -24.42
CA LEU A 67 2.16 36.71 -25.85
C LEU A 67 1.54 38.09 -26.07
N TRP A 68 0.53 38.48 -25.31
CA TRP A 68 -0.05 39.82 -25.36
C TRP A 68 0.98 40.88 -24.94
N GLN A 69 1.72 40.65 -23.85
CA GLN A 69 2.77 41.56 -23.39
C GLN A 69 3.92 41.68 -24.41
N GLU A 70 4.31 40.58 -25.05
CA GLU A 70 5.39 40.56 -26.05
C GLU A 70 5.01 41.23 -27.37
N THR A 71 3.78 41.01 -27.84
CA THR A 71 3.40 41.34 -29.23
C THR A 71 2.43 42.51 -29.34
N GLY A 72 1.63 42.79 -28.31
CA GLY A 72 0.53 43.75 -28.39
C GLY A 72 -0.56 43.37 -29.40
N ASP A 73 -0.65 42.09 -29.79
CA ASP A 73 -1.65 41.60 -30.74
C ASP A 73 -2.97 41.22 -30.05
N GLU A 74 -4.06 41.90 -30.41
CA GLU A 74 -5.37 41.75 -29.76
C GLU A 74 -5.90 40.31 -29.78
N ARG A 75 -5.46 39.45 -30.70
CA ARG A 75 -5.89 38.04 -30.75
C ARG A 75 -5.47 37.24 -29.51
N PHE A 76 -4.45 37.70 -28.77
CA PHE A 76 -4.04 37.11 -27.50
C PHE A 76 -4.73 37.76 -26.29
N TYR A 77 -5.26 38.97 -26.47
CA TYR A 77 -5.97 39.71 -25.42
C TYR A 77 -7.45 39.35 -25.34
N ARG A 78 -8.12 39.11 -26.48
CA ARG A 78 -9.55 38.77 -26.58
C ARG A 78 -9.74 37.29 -26.87
N VAL A 79 -10.34 36.58 -25.92
CA VAL A 79 -10.44 35.11 -25.96
C VAL A 79 -11.91 34.70 -26.06
N HIS A 80 -12.22 33.86 -27.06
CA HIS A 80 -13.50 33.18 -27.13
C HIS A 80 -13.61 32.16 -26.02
N CYS A 81 -14.63 32.26 -25.18
CA CYS A 81 -14.86 31.39 -24.03
C CYS A 81 -16.28 30.82 -24.02
N LEU A 82 -16.41 29.58 -23.55
CA LEU A 82 -17.69 28.94 -23.28
C LEU A 82 -18.06 29.10 -21.81
N PHE A 83 -19.24 29.65 -21.53
CA PHE A 83 -19.71 29.78 -20.16
C PHE A 83 -20.23 28.45 -19.64
N LYS A 84 -19.81 28.08 -18.43
CA LYS A 84 -20.40 27.03 -17.64
C LYS A 84 -20.98 27.61 -16.35
N PRO A 85 -22.24 27.27 -16.00
CA PRO A 85 -22.79 27.61 -14.70
C PRO A 85 -21.88 27.13 -13.56
N TRP A 86 -21.81 27.92 -12.48
CA TRP A 86 -21.00 27.60 -11.30
C TRP A 86 -21.50 26.29 -10.66
N PRO A 87 -20.69 25.23 -10.63
CA PRO A 87 -21.11 23.97 -10.03
C PRO A 87 -20.96 23.96 -8.50
N GLY A 88 -20.40 25.03 -7.92
CA GLY A 88 -19.98 25.10 -6.52
C GLY A 88 -18.48 24.85 -6.35
N ARG A 89 -17.86 25.58 -5.42
CA ARG A 89 -16.42 25.50 -5.10
C ARG A 89 -15.94 24.06 -4.89
N LEU A 90 -16.67 23.31 -4.09
CA LEU A 90 -16.37 21.91 -3.77
C LEU A 90 -16.33 21.02 -5.02
N GLN A 91 -17.29 21.17 -5.93
CA GLN A 91 -17.35 20.38 -7.15
C GLN A 91 -16.21 20.73 -8.12
N CYS A 92 -15.77 22.00 -8.13
CA CYS A 92 -14.58 22.43 -8.87
C CYS A 92 -13.31 21.72 -8.35
N VAL A 93 -13.07 21.76 -7.03
CA VAL A 93 -11.89 21.11 -6.40
C VAL A 93 -11.86 19.62 -6.72
N ILE A 94 -12.97 18.90 -6.52
CA ILE A 94 -13.04 17.46 -6.79
C ILE A 94 -12.88 17.16 -8.28
N GLY A 95 -13.48 17.99 -9.16
CA GLY A 95 -13.33 17.85 -10.59
C GLY A 95 -11.87 17.99 -11.05
N HIS A 96 -11.13 18.92 -10.48
CA HIS A 96 -9.70 19.09 -10.77
C HIS A 96 -8.86 17.94 -10.23
N LEU A 97 -9.16 17.43 -9.03
CA LEU A 97 -8.50 16.23 -8.51
C LEU A 97 -8.71 15.04 -9.44
N ALA A 98 -9.95 14.74 -9.82
CA ALA A 98 -10.29 13.63 -10.70
C ALA A 98 -9.68 13.75 -12.10
N GLU A 99 -9.73 14.94 -12.72
CA GLU A 99 -9.15 15.18 -14.06
C GLU A 99 -7.63 15.00 -14.06
N ASN A 100 -6.95 15.51 -13.04
CA ASN A 100 -5.50 15.45 -12.98
C ASN A 100 -4.98 14.07 -12.58
N GLU A 101 -5.72 13.33 -11.75
CA GLU A 101 -5.43 11.93 -11.41
C GLU A 101 -5.40 11.06 -12.66
N LEU A 102 -6.41 11.19 -13.53
CA LEU A 102 -6.47 10.50 -14.82
C LEU A 102 -5.27 10.78 -15.73
N ARG A 103 -4.60 11.92 -15.55
CA ARG A 103 -3.44 12.32 -16.34
C ARG A 103 -2.11 11.92 -15.69
N GLY A 104 -2.10 11.47 -14.45
CA GLY A 104 -0.88 11.16 -13.69
C GLY A 104 -0.02 12.39 -13.37
N ASP A 105 -0.61 13.58 -13.38
CA ASP A 105 0.14 14.84 -13.37
C ASP A 105 0.22 15.52 -11.98
N LEU A 106 -0.36 14.92 -10.94
CA LEU A 106 -0.34 15.46 -9.56
C LEU A 106 0.71 14.75 -8.73
N SER A 107 1.55 15.54 -8.05
CA SER A 107 2.37 15.00 -6.97
C SER A 107 1.50 14.57 -5.77
N PHE A 108 2.04 13.68 -4.93
CA PHE A 108 1.35 13.23 -3.73
C PHE A 108 0.88 14.39 -2.84
N ILE A 109 1.74 15.40 -2.64
CA ILE A 109 1.41 16.54 -1.78
C ILE A 109 0.33 17.44 -2.37
N GLU A 110 0.34 17.67 -3.69
CA GLU A 110 -0.71 18.47 -4.34
C GLU A 110 -2.08 17.77 -4.22
N LYS A 111 -2.11 16.44 -4.37
CA LYS A 111 -3.30 15.62 -4.12
C LYS A 111 -3.75 15.73 -2.66
N ALA A 112 -2.81 15.65 -1.71
CA ALA A 112 -3.10 15.75 -0.29
C ALA A 112 -3.72 17.11 0.09
N LEU A 113 -3.14 18.21 -0.38
CA LEU A 113 -3.65 19.57 -0.16
C LEU A 113 -5.07 19.72 -0.73
N GLY A 114 -5.31 19.25 -1.96
CA GLY A 114 -6.63 19.29 -2.56
C GLY A 114 -7.67 18.46 -1.80
N VAL A 115 -7.30 17.29 -1.28
CA VAL A 115 -8.19 16.47 -0.44
C VAL A 115 -8.50 17.16 0.90
N CYS A 116 -7.50 17.76 1.56
CA CYS A 116 -7.72 18.55 2.78
C CYS A 116 -8.61 19.77 2.54
N GLN A 117 -8.47 20.42 1.37
CA GLN A 117 -9.34 21.51 0.96
C GLN A 117 -10.78 21.03 0.73
N ALA A 118 -10.97 19.92 0.01
CA ALA A 118 -12.28 19.31 -0.21
C ALA A 118 -12.95 18.92 1.12
N ARG A 119 -12.19 18.35 2.08
CA ARG A 119 -12.67 18.06 3.43
C ARG A 119 -13.17 19.32 4.12
N SER A 120 -12.39 20.39 4.13
CA SER A 120 -12.75 21.66 4.78
C SER A 120 -14.06 22.23 4.20
N LEU A 121 -14.24 22.12 2.88
CA LEU A 121 -15.46 22.54 2.20
C LEU A 121 -16.68 21.67 2.56
N TYR A 122 -16.52 20.33 2.61
CA TYR A 122 -17.60 19.46 3.07
C TYR A 122 -17.98 19.72 4.54
N GLU A 123 -16.99 19.88 5.41
CA GLU A 123 -17.22 20.17 6.84
C GLU A 123 -17.95 21.50 7.03
N ALA A 124 -17.61 22.53 6.23
CA ALA A 124 -18.31 23.81 6.22
C ALA A 124 -19.76 23.68 5.71
N GLN A 125 -20.01 22.91 4.65
CA GLN A 125 -21.36 22.69 4.12
C GLN A 125 -22.25 21.89 5.09
N LYS A 126 -21.68 20.89 5.77
CA LYS A 126 -22.40 20.01 6.71
C LYS A 126 -22.40 20.52 8.14
N GLN A 127 -21.61 21.55 8.46
CA GLN A 127 -21.40 22.08 9.82
C GLN A 127 -21.01 20.99 10.83
N LYS A 128 -20.22 20.01 10.38
CA LYS A 128 -19.82 18.83 11.16
C LYS A 128 -18.42 18.39 10.74
N LYS A 129 -17.59 17.97 11.70
CA LYS A 129 -16.34 17.26 11.42
C LYS A 129 -16.61 15.91 10.78
N LEU A 130 -15.84 15.59 9.74
CA LEU A 130 -15.95 14.31 9.04
C LEU A 130 -14.95 13.31 9.58
N THR A 131 -15.32 12.05 9.60
CA THR A 131 -14.36 10.94 9.73
C THR A 131 -13.72 10.67 8.37
N GLN A 132 -12.55 10.01 8.38
CA GLN A 132 -11.87 9.63 7.14
C GLN A 132 -12.69 8.66 6.28
N ASN A 133 -13.50 7.79 6.91
CA ASN A 133 -14.43 6.89 6.21
C ASN A 133 -15.57 7.67 5.53
N GLU A 134 -16.17 8.63 6.23
CA GLU A 134 -17.20 9.51 5.64
C GLU A 134 -16.62 10.32 4.47
N LEU A 135 -15.41 10.86 4.61
CA LEU A 135 -14.74 11.61 3.54
C LEU A 135 -14.44 10.72 2.33
N SER A 136 -13.95 9.49 2.55
CA SER A 136 -13.71 8.49 1.50
C SER A 136 -14.98 8.20 0.69
N GLY A 137 -16.10 7.96 1.38
CA GLY A 137 -17.41 7.75 0.73
C GLY A 137 -17.85 8.97 -0.10
N LEU A 138 -17.78 10.18 0.49
CA LEU A 138 -18.21 11.41 -0.19
C LEU A 138 -17.37 11.74 -1.42
N LEU A 139 -16.05 11.57 -1.35
CA LEU A 139 -15.16 11.77 -2.50
C LEU A 139 -15.45 10.72 -3.59
N GLY A 140 -15.68 9.46 -3.21
CA GLY A 140 -16.08 8.39 -4.15
C GLY A 140 -17.39 8.69 -4.87
N GLU A 141 -18.44 9.11 -4.15
CA GLU A 141 -19.73 9.53 -4.71
C GLU A 141 -19.59 10.72 -5.67
N ALA A 142 -18.64 11.61 -5.41
CA ALA A 142 -18.35 12.79 -6.24
C ALA A 142 -17.45 12.47 -7.46
N GLY A 143 -17.03 11.21 -7.64
CA GLY A 143 -16.25 10.75 -8.79
C GLY A 143 -14.74 10.71 -8.56
N PHE A 144 -14.28 10.78 -7.31
CA PHE A 144 -12.87 10.69 -6.92
C PHE A 144 -12.67 9.63 -5.81
N PRO A 145 -12.69 8.33 -6.15
CA PRO A 145 -12.60 7.27 -5.15
C PRO A 145 -11.19 7.19 -4.56
N VAL A 146 -11.08 7.41 -3.25
CA VAL A 146 -9.83 7.33 -2.50
C VAL A 146 -10.06 6.57 -1.19
N SER A 147 -9.18 5.63 -0.86
CA SER A 147 -9.30 4.82 0.35
C SER A 147 -9.03 5.62 1.63
N ARG A 148 -9.66 5.20 2.73
CA ARG A 148 -9.43 5.79 4.07
C ARG A 148 -7.94 5.80 4.46
N SER A 149 -7.22 4.72 4.21
CA SER A 149 -5.78 4.63 4.54
C SER A 149 -4.92 5.59 3.72
N TYR A 150 -5.34 5.94 2.51
CA TYR A 150 -4.66 6.94 1.69
C TYR A 150 -4.99 8.35 2.17
N ILE A 151 -6.26 8.62 2.53
CA ILE A 151 -6.69 9.88 3.15
C ILE A 151 -5.92 10.15 4.44
N SER A 152 -5.80 9.16 5.33
CA SER A 152 -5.05 9.33 6.58
C SER A 152 -3.62 9.78 6.32
N ARG A 153 -2.91 9.10 5.40
CA ARG A 153 -1.53 9.47 5.06
C ARG A 153 -1.43 10.87 4.46
N MET A 154 -2.38 11.27 3.61
CA MET A 154 -2.41 12.62 3.05
C MET A 154 -2.59 13.67 4.15
N GLU A 155 -3.52 13.44 5.08
CA GLU A 155 -3.76 14.32 6.22
C GLU A 155 -2.53 14.42 7.13
N ASP A 156 -1.93 13.28 7.49
CA ASP A 156 -0.71 13.23 8.30
C ASP A 156 0.46 13.95 7.61
N THR A 157 0.59 13.80 6.28
CA THR A 157 1.63 14.51 5.51
C THR A 157 1.41 16.01 5.54
N VAL A 158 0.17 16.48 5.34
CA VAL A 158 -0.17 17.91 5.36
C VAL A 158 -0.02 18.50 6.76
N GLN A 159 -0.33 17.72 7.80
CA GLN A 159 -0.25 18.17 9.19
C GLN A 159 1.18 18.19 9.73
N TYR A 160 1.95 17.11 9.51
CA TYR A 160 3.22 16.90 10.21
C TYR A 160 4.47 17.14 9.37
N LEU A 161 4.39 17.01 8.04
CA LEU A 161 5.57 17.17 7.17
C LEU A 161 5.53 18.50 6.41
N TYR A 162 4.38 18.83 5.80
CA TYR A 162 4.25 20.01 4.94
C TYR A 162 4.63 21.36 5.58
N PRO A 163 4.33 21.63 6.88
CA PRO A 163 4.74 22.89 7.50
C PRO A 163 6.26 23.06 7.63
N TRP A 164 7.02 21.95 7.59
CA TRP A 164 8.45 21.94 7.86
C TRP A 164 9.31 21.61 6.64
N MET A 165 8.79 20.88 5.65
CA MET A 165 9.51 20.53 4.42
C MET A 165 8.67 20.72 3.14
N PRO A 166 8.09 21.92 2.90
CA PRO A 166 7.22 22.15 1.76
C PRO A 166 7.96 22.06 0.42
N ASN A 167 9.21 22.52 0.31
CA ASN A 167 9.95 22.50 -0.95
C ASN A 167 10.27 21.06 -1.37
N ARG A 168 10.68 20.21 -0.42
CA ARG A 168 10.98 18.80 -0.67
C ARG A 168 9.75 18.01 -1.09
N LEU A 169 8.62 18.23 -0.40
CA LEU A 169 7.36 17.58 -0.77
C LEU A 169 6.89 18.07 -2.14
N ASN A 170 6.93 19.39 -2.38
CA ASN A 170 6.56 19.99 -3.67
C ASN A 170 7.50 19.61 -4.79
N ALA A 171 8.74 19.17 -4.51
CA ALA A 171 9.68 18.61 -5.47
C ALA A 171 9.36 17.15 -5.87
N GLY A 172 8.43 16.50 -5.18
CA GLY A 172 7.89 15.19 -5.57
C GLY A 172 8.55 14.05 -4.81
N LEU A 173 8.61 14.18 -3.48
CA LEU A 173 9.03 13.08 -2.60
C LEU A 173 8.13 11.85 -2.84
N SER A 174 8.72 10.66 -3.00
CA SER A 174 7.95 9.47 -3.32
C SER A 174 7.04 9.04 -2.17
N VAL A 175 5.95 8.36 -2.49
CA VAL A 175 4.98 7.88 -1.48
C VAL A 175 5.66 6.93 -0.48
N GLY A 176 6.61 6.12 -0.93
CA GLY A 176 7.41 5.24 -0.07
C GLY A 176 8.25 6.00 0.95
N GLN A 177 8.91 7.08 0.53
CA GLN A 177 9.69 7.94 1.42
C GLN A 177 8.80 8.70 2.41
N ILE A 178 7.67 9.24 1.96
CA ILE A 178 6.68 9.88 2.84
C ILE A 178 6.17 8.89 3.89
N ARG A 179 5.85 7.66 3.49
CA ARG A 179 5.43 6.60 4.42
C ARG A 179 6.52 6.29 5.45
N GLY A 180 7.78 6.20 5.01
CA GLY A 180 8.92 5.99 5.90
C GLY A 180 9.09 7.11 6.92
N LEU A 181 8.99 8.37 6.49
CA LEU A 181 9.04 9.53 7.38
C LEU A 181 7.91 9.57 8.40
N LEU A 182 6.67 9.27 7.98
CA LEU A 182 5.53 9.25 8.89
C LEU A 182 5.65 8.12 9.91
N ALA A 183 6.11 6.93 9.50
CA ALA A 183 6.36 5.82 10.40
C ALA A 183 7.45 6.17 11.43
N LEU A 184 8.60 6.67 10.94
CA LEU A 184 9.69 7.15 11.79
C LEU A 184 9.22 8.20 12.79
N ARG A 185 8.41 9.17 12.35
CA ARG A 185 7.84 10.19 13.24
C ARG A 185 6.99 9.54 14.33
N GLN A 186 6.09 8.62 13.96
CA GLN A 186 5.19 7.94 14.90
C GLN A 186 5.97 7.12 15.94
N ASP A 187 6.97 6.36 15.50
CA ASP A 187 7.82 5.55 16.37
C ASP A 187 8.62 6.45 17.33
N ALA A 188 9.25 7.50 16.80
CA ALA A 188 10.00 8.46 17.60
C ALA A 188 9.14 9.20 18.62
N GLU A 189 7.93 9.61 18.24
CA GLU A 189 6.98 10.27 19.15
C GLU A 189 6.52 9.33 20.27
N THR A 190 6.27 8.06 19.94
CA THR A 190 5.86 7.04 20.91
C THR A 190 6.94 6.86 21.98
N VAL A 191 8.20 6.71 21.57
CA VAL A 191 9.34 6.60 22.50
C VAL A 191 9.50 7.92 23.27
N TRP A 192 9.43 9.06 22.60
CA TRP A 192 9.53 10.37 23.26
C TRP A 192 8.52 10.51 24.39
N GLN A 193 7.25 10.17 24.15
CA GLN A 193 6.17 10.27 25.14
C GLN A 193 6.39 9.34 26.35
N GLN A 194 7.00 8.18 26.15
CA GLN A 194 7.33 7.25 27.24
C GLN A 194 8.37 7.82 28.21
N TYR A 195 9.37 8.55 27.71
CA TYR A 195 10.52 8.98 28.51
C TYR A 195 10.50 10.47 28.88
N VAL A 196 9.71 11.34 28.22
CA VAL A 196 9.70 12.79 28.46
C VAL A 196 9.39 13.19 29.91
N PHE A 197 8.58 12.40 30.62
CA PHE A 197 8.24 12.65 32.03
C PHE A 197 9.30 12.17 33.02
N SER A 198 10.26 11.36 32.58
CA SER A 198 11.31 10.77 33.43
C SER A 198 12.57 11.63 33.56
N ILE A 199 12.74 12.62 32.67
CA ILE A 199 13.91 13.50 32.65
C ILE A 199 13.73 14.72 33.58
N ASN A 200 14.81 15.10 34.26
CA ASN A 200 14.86 16.28 35.13
C ASN A 200 16.20 17.04 34.96
N PRO A 201 16.19 18.32 34.55
CA PRO A 201 15.02 19.14 34.22
C PRO A 201 14.27 18.63 32.98
N GLY A 202 12.96 18.88 32.93
CA GLY A 202 12.12 18.47 31.79
C GLY A 202 12.58 19.11 30.48
N SER A 203 12.27 18.45 29.35
CA SER A 203 12.69 18.93 28.03
C SER A 203 12.23 20.36 27.78
N THR A 204 13.14 21.19 27.26
CA THR A 204 12.83 22.57 26.86
C THR A 204 12.16 22.68 25.50
N ARG A 205 12.15 21.60 24.71
CA ARG A 205 11.54 21.53 23.37
C ARG A 205 10.47 20.46 23.32
N THR A 206 9.43 20.70 22.52
CA THR A 206 8.43 19.68 22.19
C THR A 206 8.95 18.73 21.11
N PHE A 207 8.38 17.53 21.02
CA PHE A 207 8.73 16.57 19.97
C PHE A 207 8.54 17.17 18.56
N ASP A 208 7.43 17.85 18.32
CA ASP A 208 7.13 18.48 17.02
C ASP A 208 8.17 19.52 16.60
N GLU A 209 8.69 20.30 17.55
CA GLU A 209 9.75 21.27 17.27
C GLU A 209 11.07 20.60 16.91
N VAL A 210 11.42 19.50 17.58
CA VAL A 210 12.63 18.72 17.32
C VAL A 210 12.54 18.09 15.93
N PHE A 211 11.50 17.28 15.70
CA PHE A 211 11.28 16.61 14.42
C PHE A 211 11.14 17.62 13.27
N GLY A 212 10.34 18.66 13.45
CA GLY A 212 10.14 19.70 12.44
C GLY A 212 11.39 20.52 12.12
N THR A 213 12.27 20.75 13.09
CA THR A 213 13.55 21.42 12.85
C THR A 213 14.52 20.51 12.08
N CYS A 214 14.52 19.20 12.36
CA CYS A 214 15.22 18.23 11.53
C CYS A 214 14.68 18.26 10.09
N CYS A 215 13.36 18.17 9.89
CA CYS A 215 12.71 18.27 8.57
C CYS A 215 13.14 19.50 7.76
N ARG A 216 13.24 20.68 8.40
CA ARG A 216 13.66 21.92 7.73
C ARG A 216 15.09 21.86 7.18
N ARG A 217 15.99 21.13 7.83
CA ARG A 217 17.38 20.95 7.36
C ARG A 217 17.48 20.08 6.11
N PHE A 218 16.42 19.37 5.75
CA PHE A 218 16.38 18.49 4.58
C PHE A 218 15.30 18.92 3.56
N ASP A 219 14.81 20.16 3.68
CA ASP A 219 13.84 20.72 2.75
C ASP A 219 14.46 21.10 1.39
N ALA A 220 15.78 21.35 1.36
CA ALA A 220 16.50 21.61 0.13
C ALA A 220 16.68 20.33 -0.72
N LEU A 221 16.64 20.49 -2.05
CA LEU A 221 16.70 19.38 -3.00
C LEU A 221 18.00 18.56 -2.92
N GLU A 222 19.12 19.20 -2.64
CA GLU A 222 20.48 18.63 -2.66
C GLU A 222 20.86 17.93 -1.35
N GLU A 223 20.12 18.16 -0.27
CA GLU A 223 20.47 17.72 1.08
C GLU A 223 19.75 16.43 1.50
N TRP A 224 18.76 15.98 0.71
CA TRP A 224 17.94 14.81 1.06
C TRP A 224 18.70 13.49 0.93
N SER A 225 18.98 12.88 2.07
CA SER A 225 19.37 11.49 2.20
C SER A 225 18.60 10.87 3.36
N PRO A 226 17.85 9.78 3.16
CA PRO A 226 17.13 9.11 4.24
C PRO A 226 18.05 8.70 5.40
N ASP A 227 19.24 8.18 5.11
CA ASP A 227 20.18 7.72 6.13
C ASP A 227 20.77 8.89 6.93
N MET A 228 21.08 10.01 6.26
CA MET A 228 21.54 11.22 6.95
C MET A 228 20.43 11.86 7.76
N PHE A 229 19.20 11.89 7.25
CA PHE A 229 18.04 12.39 7.99
C PHE A 229 17.84 11.60 9.28
N TRP A 230 17.94 10.27 9.19
CA TRP A 230 17.85 9.37 10.34
C TRP A 230 18.90 9.67 11.39
N ASP A 231 20.18 9.75 11.00
CA ASP A 231 21.28 10.03 11.92
C ASP A 231 21.12 11.39 12.61
N GLU A 232 20.80 12.42 11.83
CA GLU A 232 20.58 13.79 12.32
C GLU A 232 19.36 13.89 13.24
N LEU A 233 18.29 13.14 12.96
CA LEU A 233 17.12 13.08 13.83
C LEU A 233 17.48 12.42 15.16
N ILE A 234 18.24 11.32 15.16
CA ILE A 234 18.68 10.67 16.40
C ILE A 234 19.57 11.62 17.21
N GLY A 235 20.48 12.34 16.54
CA GLY A 235 21.30 13.38 17.16
C GLY A 235 20.46 14.47 17.85
N ASP A 236 19.44 14.97 17.15
CA ASP A 236 18.50 15.97 17.68
C ASP A 236 17.68 15.42 18.87
N LEU A 237 17.22 14.17 18.78
CA LEU A 237 16.48 13.49 19.86
C LEU A 237 17.34 13.28 21.11
N LEU A 238 18.62 12.90 20.96
CA LEU A 238 19.55 12.74 22.08
C LEU A 238 19.83 14.07 22.80
N GLN A 239 19.94 15.16 22.04
CA GLN A 239 20.15 16.49 22.61
C GLN A 239 18.90 16.99 23.34
N ALA A 240 17.71 16.74 22.78
CA ALA A 240 16.46 17.25 23.31
C ALA A 240 15.86 16.36 24.43
N LEU A 241 16.16 15.06 24.42
CA LEU A 241 15.73 14.08 25.42
C LEU A 241 16.92 13.28 25.98
N PRO A 242 17.82 13.92 26.76
CA PRO A 242 18.96 13.23 27.35
C PRO A 242 18.49 12.30 28.48
N HIS A 243 18.41 11.00 28.21
CA HIS A 243 18.00 9.98 29.18
C HIS A 243 19.03 8.84 29.27
N PRO A 244 19.42 8.36 30.48
CA PRO A 244 20.46 7.34 30.63
C PRO A 244 20.19 6.00 29.93
N GLN A 245 18.92 5.69 29.68
CA GLN A 245 18.50 4.45 29.00
C GLN A 245 18.24 4.64 27.50
N LEU A 246 18.23 5.88 26.99
CA LEU A 246 18.04 6.20 25.57
C LEU A 246 19.34 6.76 25.00
N ASN A 247 20.28 5.88 24.74
CA ASN A 247 21.49 6.21 23.99
C ASN A 247 21.26 6.06 22.47
N TYR A 248 22.27 6.39 21.66
CA TYR A 248 22.20 6.34 20.20
C TYR A 248 21.79 4.94 19.70
N ASP A 249 22.44 3.89 20.19
CA ASP A 249 22.12 2.50 19.81
C ASP A 249 20.68 2.12 20.17
N ARG A 250 20.18 2.60 21.31
CA ARG A 250 18.79 2.36 21.70
C ARG A 250 17.83 3.06 20.75
N TRP A 251 18.09 4.30 20.35
CA TRP A 251 17.27 4.98 19.35
C TRP A 251 17.28 4.26 18.00
N ILE A 252 18.41 3.75 17.53
CA ILE A 252 18.44 2.92 16.31
C ILE A 252 17.51 1.72 16.44
N LEU A 253 17.58 0.99 17.56
CA LEU A 253 16.75 -0.19 17.80
C LEU A 253 15.26 0.15 17.89
N GLU A 254 14.94 1.25 18.57
CA GLU A 254 13.54 1.70 18.75
C GLU A 254 12.92 2.19 17.44
N LEU A 255 13.71 2.79 16.56
CA LEU A 255 13.24 3.34 15.30
C LEU A 255 13.29 2.31 14.16
N ASP A 256 13.94 1.15 14.33
CA ASP A 256 14.02 0.10 13.30
C ASP A 256 12.61 -0.36 12.84
N PRO A 257 12.27 -0.25 11.54
CA PRO A 257 10.97 -0.67 11.02
C PRO A 257 10.64 -2.15 11.29
N LYS A 258 11.66 -3.02 11.39
CA LYS A 258 11.46 -4.44 11.69
C LYS A 258 10.98 -4.65 13.12
N GLU A 259 11.48 -3.84 14.04
CA GLU A 259 11.14 -3.90 15.46
C GLU A 259 9.75 -3.34 15.72
N SER A 260 9.38 -2.25 15.03
CA SER A 260 8.02 -1.70 15.07
C SER A 260 6.98 -2.69 14.51
N ASN A 261 7.27 -3.36 13.38
CA ASN A 261 6.42 -4.43 12.85
C ASN A 261 6.33 -5.65 13.79
N ARG A 262 7.43 -6.03 14.44
CA ARG A 262 7.46 -7.11 15.43
C ARG A 262 6.53 -6.82 16.62
N ARG A 263 6.54 -5.59 17.13
CA ARG A 263 5.65 -5.14 18.22
C ARG A 263 4.18 -5.14 17.80
N GLN A 264 3.89 -4.75 16.56
CA GLN A 264 2.52 -4.76 16.04
C GLN A 264 1.98 -6.18 15.83
N LEU A 265 2.80 -7.13 15.38
CA LEU A 265 2.38 -8.53 15.18
C LEU A 265 2.33 -9.36 16.46
N PHE A 266 3.26 -9.16 17.39
CA PHE A 266 3.48 -10.07 18.53
C PHE A 266 3.24 -9.44 19.91
N GLY A 267 2.90 -8.15 19.98
CA GLY A 267 2.78 -7.40 21.24
C GLY A 267 4.14 -7.16 21.94
N GLU A 268 4.13 -6.41 23.05
CA GLU A 268 5.32 -6.15 23.89
C GLU A 268 5.80 -7.44 24.58
N GLN A 269 6.51 -8.30 23.84
CA GLN A 269 7.42 -9.24 24.49
C GLN A 269 8.74 -8.52 24.74
N ALA A 270 8.92 -8.11 25.98
CA ALA A 270 10.15 -7.54 26.51
C ALA A 270 11.35 -8.40 26.06
N THR A 271 12.19 -7.86 25.18
CA THR A 271 13.57 -8.31 25.04
C THR A 271 14.29 -7.91 26.32
N ALA A 272 14.14 -8.70 27.37
CA ALA A 272 15.01 -8.67 28.53
C ALA A 272 16.36 -9.27 28.11
N PHE A 273 17.20 -8.48 27.44
CA PHE A 273 18.63 -8.73 27.46
C PHE A 273 19.17 -8.19 28.80
N GLU A 274 18.96 -8.97 29.87
CA GLU A 274 19.72 -8.78 31.09
C GLU A 274 21.18 -9.14 30.83
N TYR A 275 22.04 -8.13 30.76
CA TYR A 275 23.48 -8.28 30.84
C TYR A 275 23.84 -8.88 32.21
N ARG A 276 24.28 -10.14 32.25
CA ARG A 276 24.85 -10.75 33.48
C ARG A 276 26.37 -10.76 33.37
N PRO A 277 27.12 -10.14 34.29
CA PRO A 277 28.58 -10.21 34.27
C PRO A 277 29.03 -11.64 34.58
N ALA A 278 29.97 -12.14 33.80
CA ALA A 278 30.62 -13.42 34.03
C ALA A 278 31.49 -13.36 35.29
N VAL A 279 31.28 -14.29 36.23
CA VAL A 279 32.30 -14.65 37.21
C VAL A 279 32.33 -16.18 37.38
N SER A 280 33.55 -16.68 37.46
CA SER A 280 33.99 -18.04 37.16
C SER A 280 33.95 -19.01 38.36
N ALA A 281 33.69 -20.28 38.02
CA ALA A 281 34.15 -21.55 38.60
C ALA A 281 33.94 -21.90 40.10
N ALA A 282 33.28 -23.05 40.36
CA ALA A 282 33.94 -24.30 40.81
C ALA A 282 32.96 -25.44 41.21
N THR A 283 32.99 -26.53 40.43
CA THR A 283 33.02 -27.99 40.76
C THR A 283 31.98 -28.75 41.63
N HIS A 284 31.56 -29.89 41.06
CA HIS A 284 31.24 -31.23 41.65
C HIS A 284 29.88 -31.39 42.39
N ASN A 285 28.97 -32.34 42.13
CA ASN A 285 29.09 -33.79 41.84
C ASN A 285 27.82 -34.40 41.18
N MET A 286 27.95 -35.65 40.72
CA MET A 286 27.10 -36.40 39.80
C MET A 286 26.06 -37.35 40.47
N THR A 287 24.82 -37.38 39.91
CA THR A 287 23.92 -38.55 39.60
C THR A 287 23.27 -39.45 40.70
N PRO A 288 22.27 -40.32 40.36
CA PRO A 288 21.02 -40.17 39.57
C PRO A 288 19.82 -40.95 40.21
N ILE A 289 18.76 -41.32 39.43
CA ILE A 289 17.64 -42.30 39.64
C ILE A 289 16.26 -41.60 39.81
N ARG A 290 15.14 -41.91 39.14
CA ARG A 290 14.71 -42.92 38.13
C ARG A 290 13.25 -42.62 37.74
N ALA A 291 12.89 -42.82 36.47
CA ALA A 291 11.50 -42.91 35.99
C ALA A 291 10.88 -44.29 36.31
N PRO A 292 9.54 -44.41 36.40
CA PRO A 292 8.86 -45.12 35.31
C PRO A 292 7.41 -44.65 35.00
N ASN A 293 7.05 -44.69 33.71
CA ASN A 293 5.72 -45.06 33.21
C ASN A 293 5.71 -46.61 33.02
N PRO A 294 4.57 -47.35 32.92
CA PRO A 294 3.51 -47.11 31.92
C PRO A 294 2.05 -47.59 32.20
N GLU A 295 1.14 -47.11 31.35
CA GLU A 295 0.01 -47.81 30.68
C GLU A 295 -1.30 -48.30 31.35
N SER A 296 -2.38 -48.06 30.58
CA SER A 296 -3.60 -48.89 30.34
C SER A 296 -4.96 -48.55 31.00
N ASN A 297 -5.89 -48.13 30.13
CA ASN A 297 -7.36 -48.11 30.19
C ASN A 297 -7.99 -49.53 30.40
N PRO A 298 -9.33 -49.80 30.55
CA PRO A 298 -10.51 -49.07 29.99
C PRO A 298 -11.86 -49.10 30.79
N ARG A 299 -12.90 -48.35 30.28
CA ARG A 299 -14.39 -48.61 30.24
C ARG A 299 -15.15 -48.85 31.58
N ARG A 300 -16.42 -48.44 31.85
CA ARG A 300 -17.65 -48.32 31.03
C ARG A 300 -18.88 -47.80 31.86
N VAL A 301 -19.89 -47.22 31.18
CA VAL A 301 -21.39 -47.03 31.48
C VAL A 301 -21.78 -46.11 32.65
N SER A 302 -22.75 -45.17 32.58
CA SER A 302 -24.16 -45.21 32.11
C SER A 302 -24.70 -43.77 31.91
N GLN A 303 -25.26 -43.33 30.76
CA GLN A 303 -26.61 -43.52 30.17
C GLN A 303 -27.83 -42.92 30.93
N SER A 304 -28.52 -41.95 30.29
CA SER A 304 -29.97 -41.93 29.98
C SER A 304 -30.33 -40.54 29.36
N VAL A 305 -30.63 -40.37 28.05
CA VAL A 305 -31.90 -40.65 27.29
C VAL A 305 -33.01 -39.62 27.64
N SER A 306 -33.77 -38.96 26.75
CA SER A 306 -33.89 -38.92 25.27
C SER A 306 -34.98 -37.90 24.81
N LYS A 307 -34.81 -37.36 23.58
CA LYS A 307 -35.78 -37.17 22.45
C LYS A 307 -37.00 -36.22 22.63
N THR A 308 -37.62 -35.57 21.63
CA THR A 308 -37.70 -35.76 20.16
C THR A 308 -38.31 -34.50 19.50
N THR A 309 -37.88 -34.17 18.28
CA THR A 309 -38.60 -33.39 17.24
C THR A 309 -39.77 -34.22 16.65
N PRO A 310 -40.74 -33.67 15.86
CA PRO A 310 -40.51 -33.32 14.44
C PRO A 310 -41.35 -32.15 13.83
N ASP A 311 -40.84 -31.61 12.71
CA ASP A 311 -41.51 -30.82 11.63
C ASP A 311 -42.57 -31.68 10.86
N PRO A 312 -43.34 -31.24 9.80
CA PRO A 312 -42.95 -30.27 8.76
C PRO A 312 -44.02 -29.52 7.88
N VAL A 313 -43.49 -28.77 6.89
CA VAL A 313 -43.93 -28.43 5.49
C VAL A 313 -44.88 -27.24 5.10
N THR A 314 -44.34 -26.41 4.17
CA THR A 314 -44.83 -25.90 2.85
C THR A 314 -45.43 -24.47 2.62
N ALA A 315 -44.73 -23.76 1.70
CA ALA A 315 -45.15 -22.93 0.54
C ALA A 315 -45.97 -21.62 0.66
N HIS A 316 -45.45 -20.53 0.06
CA HIS A 316 -45.98 -19.75 -1.08
C HIS A 316 -45.50 -18.27 -1.07
N SER A 317 -45.06 -17.75 -2.23
CA SER A 317 -45.01 -16.31 -2.61
C SER A 317 -46.22 -15.98 -3.52
N PRO A 318 -46.40 -14.80 -4.19
CA PRO A 318 -45.87 -13.42 -4.07
C PRO A 318 -46.99 -12.32 -4.15
N VAL A 319 -46.73 -11.00 -3.96
CA VAL A 319 -47.45 -9.88 -4.63
C VAL A 319 -46.61 -8.57 -4.66
N GLU A 320 -46.69 -7.86 -5.80
CA GLU A 320 -46.16 -6.54 -6.19
C GLU A 320 -46.80 -5.33 -5.45
N GLU A 321 -46.11 -4.18 -5.38
CA GLU A 321 -46.65 -2.90 -5.93
C GLU A 321 -45.62 -1.74 -5.94
N THR A 322 -45.44 -1.21 -7.16
CA THR A 322 -45.15 0.15 -7.63
C THR A 322 -44.77 1.30 -6.67
N GLY A 323 -43.72 2.03 -7.04
CA GLY A 323 -43.46 3.41 -6.62
C GLY A 323 -42.34 4.06 -7.44
N SER A 324 -42.70 4.79 -8.49
CA SER A 324 -41.82 5.46 -9.45
C SER A 324 -41.24 6.76 -8.88
N SER A 325 -39.92 6.96 -9.03
CA SER A 325 -39.29 8.28 -8.95
C SER A 325 -38.18 8.41 -9.98
N VAL A 326 -38.31 9.47 -10.77
CA VAL A 326 -37.52 9.81 -11.95
C VAL A 326 -36.12 10.27 -11.51
N VAL A 327 -35.09 9.49 -11.85
CA VAL A 327 -33.68 9.87 -11.66
C VAL A 327 -33.10 10.39 -12.97
N PHE A 328 -32.68 11.66 -12.95
CA PHE A 328 -31.93 12.30 -14.03
C PHE A 328 -30.59 11.59 -14.25
N SER A 329 -30.37 11.13 -15.49
CA SER A 329 -29.16 10.46 -15.92
C SER A 329 -27.99 11.46 -16.03
N ARG A 330 -27.00 11.38 -15.13
CA ARG A 330 -25.69 12.02 -15.27
C ARG A 330 -24.70 11.03 -15.87
N LYS A 331 -24.24 11.29 -17.09
CA LYS A 331 -23.02 10.68 -17.65
C LYS A 331 -21.81 11.49 -17.18
N ASN A 332 -21.34 11.24 -15.96
CA ASN A 332 -19.96 11.52 -15.59
C ASN A 332 -19.20 10.18 -15.66
N PRO A 333 -17.99 10.14 -16.25
CA PRO A 333 -17.16 8.92 -16.21
C PRO A 333 -16.79 8.64 -14.76
N VAL A 334 -17.21 7.48 -14.25
CA VAL A 334 -16.85 6.98 -12.92
C VAL A 334 -15.41 6.47 -13.00
N LEU A 335 -14.51 7.04 -12.20
CA LEU A 335 -13.16 6.51 -12.03
C LEU A 335 -13.23 5.18 -11.28
N PRO A 336 -12.48 4.14 -11.68
CA PRO A 336 -12.27 2.96 -10.86
C PRO A 336 -11.53 3.34 -9.55
N PRO A 337 -11.64 2.51 -8.49
CA PRO A 337 -10.95 2.78 -7.21
C PRO A 337 -9.45 2.97 -7.41
N TYR A 338 -8.89 4.06 -6.89
CA TYR A 338 -7.44 4.32 -6.94
C TYR A 338 -6.68 3.24 -6.13
N GLN A 339 -5.90 2.42 -6.82
CA GLN A 339 -4.85 1.60 -6.23
C GLN A 339 -3.50 2.29 -6.54
N PRO A 340 -2.59 2.43 -5.56
CA PRO A 340 -1.31 3.09 -5.80
C PRO A 340 -0.50 2.32 -6.83
N ASP A 341 0.04 3.04 -7.82
CA ASP A 341 1.00 2.53 -8.78
C ASP A 341 2.25 2.05 -8.05
N ASN A 342 2.61 0.78 -8.25
CA ASN A 342 3.97 0.32 -8.06
C ASN A 342 4.77 0.85 -9.25
N GLU A 343 5.40 2.03 -9.10
CA GLU A 343 6.25 2.59 -10.14
C GLU A 343 7.61 1.86 -10.16
N ASP A 344 7.71 0.86 -11.03
CA ASP A 344 8.95 0.44 -11.70
C ASP A 344 8.61 -0.07 -13.12
N ASN A 345 8.37 0.85 -14.07
CA ASN A 345 8.84 0.89 -15.48
C ASN A 345 7.98 1.80 -16.41
N PRO A 346 8.54 2.37 -17.50
CA PRO A 346 7.89 3.34 -18.39
C PRO A 346 6.93 2.69 -19.43
N PRO A 347 6.16 3.46 -20.22
CA PRO A 347 4.86 3.04 -20.73
C PRO A 347 4.93 2.35 -22.10
N GLU A 348 4.24 1.23 -22.22
CA GLU A 348 3.67 0.78 -23.49
C GLU A 348 2.25 0.23 -23.24
N SER A 349 1.28 0.71 -24.02
CA SER A 349 -0.11 0.22 -24.05
C SER A 349 -0.49 0.00 -25.51
N PRO A 350 -1.48 -0.85 -25.88
CA PRO A 350 -2.52 -1.42 -25.01
C PRO A 350 -2.91 -2.89 -25.28
N GLN A 351 -3.43 -3.60 -24.28
CA GLN A 351 -4.65 -4.42 -24.37
C GLN A 351 -5.12 -4.90 -22.98
N PRO A 352 -6.44 -5.00 -22.70
CA PRO A 352 -6.95 -5.28 -21.36
C PRO A 352 -6.84 -6.78 -21.04
N ALA A 353 -6.06 -7.13 -20.02
CA ALA A 353 -6.12 -8.44 -19.38
C ALA A 353 -7.24 -8.45 -18.31
N PRO A 354 -7.92 -9.59 -18.11
CA PRO A 354 -9.17 -9.68 -17.37
C PRO A 354 -8.96 -9.55 -15.86
N GLU A 355 -10.03 -9.17 -15.17
CA GLU A 355 -10.29 -9.23 -13.73
C GLU A 355 -9.19 -9.92 -12.90
N ALA A 356 -8.51 -9.13 -12.05
CA ALA A 356 -7.45 -9.59 -11.16
C ALA A 356 -7.81 -10.91 -10.46
N GLU A 357 -6.93 -11.91 -10.57
CA GLU A 357 -7.07 -13.20 -9.87
C GLU A 357 -7.32 -12.96 -8.37
N CYS A 358 -8.52 -13.31 -7.89
CA CYS A 358 -8.94 -13.16 -6.49
C CYS A 358 -8.29 -14.23 -5.59
N LEU A 359 -6.96 -14.21 -5.43
CA LEU A 359 -6.19 -15.16 -4.60
C LEU A 359 -5.86 -14.62 -3.20
N HIS A 360 -6.66 -13.70 -2.63
CA HIS A 360 -6.41 -13.11 -1.31
C HIS A 360 -6.27 -14.17 -0.20
N PHE A 361 -6.94 -15.32 -0.33
CA PHE A 361 -6.82 -16.42 0.65
C PHE A 361 -5.43 -17.07 0.67
N ALA A 362 -4.67 -16.99 -0.44
CA ALA A 362 -3.34 -17.57 -0.59
C ALA A 362 -2.19 -16.59 -0.30
N GLN A 363 -2.51 -15.33 0.08
CA GLN A 363 -1.53 -14.30 0.50
C GLN A 363 -1.11 -14.46 1.96
N THR A 364 -0.73 -15.68 2.35
CA THR A 364 -0.33 -16.05 3.72
C THR A 364 0.93 -16.91 3.67
N GLY A 365 1.53 -17.21 4.83
CA GLY A 365 2.65 -18.15 4.93
C GLY A 365 4.02 -17.59 4.52
N LEU A 366 4.98 -18.48 4.27
CA LEU A 366 6.38 -18.14 3.97
C LEU A 366 6.53 -17.57 2.55
N GLU A 367 5.74 -18.08 1.61
CA GLU A 367 5.64 -17.54 0.25
C GLU A 367 4.18 -17.14 -0.04
N PRO A 368 3.82 -15.85 0.13
CA PRO A 368 2.49 -15.35 -0.22
C PRO A 368 2.26 -15.39 -1.74
N VAL A 369 1.12 -15.94 -2.17
CA VAL A 369 0.78 -16.05 -3.60
C VAL A 369 -0.34 -15.08 -3.96
N SER A 370 0.01 -14.05 -4.73
CA SER A 370 -0.95 -13.09 -5.29
C SER A 370 -1.41 -13.41 -6.71
N SER A 371 -0.59 -14.15 -7.47
CA SER A 371 -0.87 -14.63 -8.84
C SER A 371 -0.16 -15.97 -9.02
N VAL A 372 -0.83 -16.93 -9.65
CA VAL A 372 -0.19 -18.22 -9.96
C VAL A 372 0.85 -18.03 -11.05
N TRP A 373 0.58 -17.18 -12.05
CA TRP A 373 1.32 -17.13 -13.31
C TRP A 373 2.39 -16.04 -13.38
N ASP A 374 2.18 -14.91 -12.71
CA ASP A 374 3.03 -13.72 -12.88
C ASP A 374 4.27 -13.81 -12.01
N ILE A 375 5.46 -13.73 -12.62
CA ILE A 375 6.73 -13.65 -11.91
C ILE A 375 7.27 -12.24 -12.12
N SER A 376 7.61 -11.55 -11.03
CA SER A 376 8.17 -10.20 -11.11
C SER A 376 9.49 -10.24 -11.89
N PRO A 377 9.72 -9.35 -12.87
CA PRO A 377 10.99 -9.27 -13.58
C PRO A 377 12.20 -9.07 -12.65
N MET A 378 12.00 -8.51 -11.46
CA MET A 378 13.06 -8.32 -10.45
C MET A 378 13.43 -9.60 -9.69
N GLN A 379 12.62 -10.64 -9.79
CA GLN A 379 12.81 -11.94 -9.11
C GLN A 379 12.97 -13.07 -10.13
N ASP A 380 13.09 -12.73 -11.42
CA ASP A 380 13.18 -13.66 -12.54
C ASP A 380 14.65 -14.00 -12.84
N ASP A 381 15.36 -14.46 -11.82
CA ASP A 381 16.73 -14.95 -11.89
C ASP A 381 16.89 -16.26 -11.08
N ILE A 382 17.94 -17.01 -11.36
CA ILE A 382 18.14 -18.36 -10.81
C ILE A 382 18.10 -18.34 -9.27
N GLU A 383 18.74 -17.39 -8.61
CA GLU A 383 18.85 -17.36 -7.15
C GLU A 383 17.49 -17.08 -6.48
N HIS A 384 16.76 -16.08 -6.96
CA HIS A 384 15.45 -15.74 -6.42
C HIS A 384 14.41 -16.82 -6.71
N LEU A 385 14.41 -17.39 -7.92
CA LEU A 385 13.50 -18.47 -8.28
C LEU A 385 13.78 -19.72 -7.45
N GLN A 386 15.05 -20.13 -7.28
CA GLN A 386 15.40 -21.25 -6.40
C GLN A 386 14.93 -21.03 -4.95
N GLY A 387 15.11 -19.81 -4.44
CA GLY A 387 14.60 -19.44 -3.12
C GLY A 387 13.08 -19.55 -3.00
N MET A 388 12.34 -19.08 -4.03
CA MET A 388 10.88 -19.19 -4.08
C MET A 388 10.41 -20.65 -4.19
N VAL A 389 11.08 -21.47 -5.02
CA VAL A 389 10.80 -22.91 -5.11
C VAL A 389 10.99 -23.59 -3.75
N PHE A 390 12.10 -23.33 -3.05
CA PHE A 390 12.34 -23.93 -1.74
C PHE A 390 11.30 -23.51 -0.71
N ARG A 391 10.96 -22.22 -0.59
CA ARG A 391 9.96 -21.75 0.38
C ARG A 391 8.58 -22.35 0.13
N LEU A 392 8.15 -22.43 -1.14
CA LEU A 392 6.89 -23.10 -1.52
C LEU A 392 6.91 -24.59 -1.21
N ALA A 393 7.99 -25.30 -1.57
CA ALA A 393 8.12 -26.72 -1.31
C ALA A 393 8.18 -27.03 0.20
N PHE A 394 8.90 -26.22 0.97
CA PHE A 394 9.01 -26.34 2.42
C PHE A 394 7.66 -26.14 3.09
N GLU A 395 6.94 -25.08 2.74
CA GLU A 395 5.62 -24.80 3.32
C GLU A 395 4.61 -25.92 3.01
N LEU A 396 4.59 -26.43 1.78
CA LEU A 396 3.75 -27.56 1.41
C LEU A 396 4.13 -28.83 2.20
N ALA A 397 5.42 -29.08 2.40
CA ALA A 397 5.91 -30.22 3.16
C ALA A 397 5.62 -30.10 4.66
N GLU A 398 5.70 -28.90 5.23
CA GLU A 398 5.38 -28.60 6.63
C GLU A 398 3.92 -28.93 6.95
N VAL A 399 2.99 -28.53 6.08
CA VAL A 399 1.56 -28.84 6.23
C VAL A 399 1.30 -30.35 6.18
N MET A 400 2.12 -31.08 5.43
CA MET A 400 2.08 -32.55 5.34
C MET A 400 2.92 -33.26 6.42
N GLY A 401 3.62 -32.52 7.29
CA GLY A 401 4.48 -33.07 8.35
C GLY A 401 5.73 -33.79 7.85
N CYS A 402 6.29 -33.34 6.73
CA CYS A 402 7.44 -33.94 6.04
C CYS A 402 8.52 -32.92 5.63
N ASP A 403 8.49 -31.72 6.21
CA ASP A 403 9.45 -30.63 5.99
C ASP A 403 10.90 -31.05 6.29
N CYS A 404 11.10 -31.92 7.27
CA CYS A 404 12.41 -32.47 7.62
C CYS A 404 13.06 -33.35 6.53
N ASP A 405 12.32 -33.72 5.48
CA ASP A 405 12.86 -34.42 4.31
C ASP A 405 13.56 -33.48 3.31
N LEU A 406 13.33 -32.17 3.40
CA LEU A 406 13.81 -31.19 2.41
C LEU A 406 15.03 -30.42 2.90
N LEU A 407 15.98 -30.19 1.99
CA LEU A 407 17.11 -29.28 2.19
C LEU A 407 17.18 -28.26 1.06
N ALA A 408 17.49 -27.01 1.40
CA ALA A 408 17.78 -25.97 0.42
C ALA A 408 19.09 -26.27 -0.32
N VAL A 409 19.09 -26.07 -1.63
CA VAL A 409 20.25 -26.23 -2.50
C VAL A 409 20.36 -24.99 -3.37
N SER A 410 21.56 -24.45 -3.54
CA SER A 410 21.80 -23.22 -4.31
C SER A 410 22.70 -23.44 -5.53
N ASP A 411 22.86 -24.71 -5.95
CA ASP A 411 23.61 -25.03 -7.16
C ASP A 411 22.88 -24.50 -8.39
N ALA A 412 23.60 -23.91 -9.34
CA ALA A 412 23.01 -23.26 -10.53
C ALA A 412 22.11 -24.15 -11.39
N GLY A 413 22.28 -25.48 -11.32
CA GLY A 413 21.44 -26.46 -12.03
C GLY A 413 20.35 -27.11 -11.18
N SER A 414 20.25 -26.76 -9.89
CA SER A 414 19.24 -27.33 -8.99
C SER A 414 17.91 -26.59 -9.10
N ALA A 415 16.84 -27.24 -8.65
CA ALA A 415 15.54 -26.58 -8.52
C ALA A 415 15.42 -25.71 -7.25
N GLY A 416 16.47 -25.59 -6.43
CA GLY A 416 16.44 -24.86 -5.17
C GLY A 416 16.31 -25.74 -3.92
N PHE A 417 16.03 -27.04 -4.08
CA PHE A 417 15.92 -27.99 -2.98
C PHE A 417 16.19 -29.43 -3.40
N CYS A 418 16.54 -30.29 -2.45
CA CYS A 418 16.69 -31.74 -2.63
C CYS A 418 16.16 -32.53 -1.41
N LEU A 419 16.09 -33.86 -1.51
CA LEU A 419 15.79 -34.72 -0.36
C LEU A 419 17.03 -34.94 0.51
N VAL A 420 16.87 -34.94 1.84
CA VAL A 420 17.89 -35.39 2.80
C VAL A 420 18.25 -36.86 2.56
N ASN A 421 17.21 -37.70 2.40
CA ASN A 421 17.36 -39.13 2.16
C ASN A 421 16.23 -39.64 1.26
N MET A 422 16.57 -39.93 0.00
CA MET A 422 15.62 -40.38 -1.03
C MET A 422 14.84 -41.65 -0.65
N GLN A 423 15.47 -42.56 0.11
CA GLN A 423 14.89 -43.85 0.49
C GLN A 423 13.95 -43.72 1.69
N ALA A 424 14.25 -42.81 2.62
CA ALA A 424 13.47 -42.61 3.84
C ALA A 424 12.37 -41.53 3.72
N ALA A 425 12.44 -40.68 2.69
CA ALA A 425 11.51 -39.56 2.50
C ALA A 425 10.04 -40.01 2.45
N GLN A 426 9.12 -39.12 2.83
CA GLN A 426 7.69 -39.39 2.71
C GLN A 426 7.22 -39.30 1.25
N ALA A 427 6.06 -39.89 0.97
CA ALA A 427 5.52 -39.94 -0.39
C ALA A 427 5.30 -38.55 -1.00
N PHE A 428 4.90 -37.56 -0.17
CA PHE A 428 4.70 -36.19 -0.60
C PHE A 428 6.02 -35.48 -0.95
N SER A 429 7.06 -35.62 -0.12
CA SER A 429 8.41 -35.10 -0.41
C SER A 429 8.98 -35.68 -1.70
N ARG A 430 8.78 -36.99 -1.94
CA ARG A 430 9.17 -37.63 -3.21
C ARG A 430 8.39 -37.07 -4.41
N LEU A 431 7.10 -36.77 -4.24
CA LEU A 431 6.31 -36.09 -5.27
C LEU A 431 6.89 -34.70 -5.58
N LEU A 432 7.20 -33.89 -4.57
CA LEU A 432 7.79 -32.56 -4.77
C LEU A 432 9.11 -32.63 -5.54
N VAL A 433 10.02 -33.54 -5.18
CA VAL A 433 11.28 -33.72 -5.93
C VAL A 433 11.04 -34.29 -7.33
N SER A 434 10.03 -35.12 -7.55
CA SER A 434 9.71 -35.56 -8.92
C SER A 434 9.35 -34.40 -9.86
N LEU A 435 8.83 -33.29 -9.33
CA LEU A 435 8.55 -32.08 -10.12
C LEU A 435 9.83 -31.42 -10.64
N THR A 436 10.96 -31.60 -9.95
CA THR A 436 12.28 -31.03 -10.33
C THR A 436 12.94 -31.82 -11.46
N GLY A 437 12.41 -32.99 -11.83
CA GLY A 437 12.90 -33.81 -12.94
C GLY A 437 14.02 -34.77 -12.53
N GLU A 438 14.37 -34.79 -11.25
CA GLU A 438 15.22 -35.81 -10.66
C GLU A 438 14.47 -37.15 -10.66
N SER A 439 15.00 -38.13 -11.40
CA SER A 439 14.36 -39.44 -11.56
C SER A 439 14.46 -40.23 -10.27
N ALA A 440 13.42 -40.16 -9.44
CA ALA A 440 13.19 -41.17 -8.42
C ALA A 440 12.86 -42.49 -9.12
N THR A 441 13.78 -43.44 -9.05
CA THR A 441 13.69 -44.76 -9.71
C THR A 441 12.61 -45.69 -9.14
N ASP A 442 11.71 -45.19 -8.29
CA ASP A 442 10.50 -45.87 -7.86
C ASP A 442 9.33 -44.90 -7.98
N ALA A 443 8.28 -45.31 -8.70
CA ALA A 443 7.13 -44.49 -9.05
C ALA A 443 6.53 -43.76 -7.82
N PRO A 444 6.04 -42.51 -7.97
CA PRO A 444 5.42 -41.80 -6.86
C PRO A 444 4.15 -42.54 -6.41
N ALA A 445 4.09 -42.91 -5.13
CA ALA A 445 2.90 -43.53 -4.54
C ALA A 445 1.67 -42.60 -4.56
N LEU A 446 1.88 -41.29 -4.73
CA LEU A 446 0.84 -40.26 -4.83
C LEU A 446 0.74 -39.77 -6.26
N THR A 447 -0.46 -39.85 -6.85
CA THR A 447 -0.76 -39.24 -8.14
C THR A 447 -1.20 -37.79 -7.95
N LEU A 448 -0.97 -36.93 -8.96
CA LEU A 448 -1.50 -35.55 -8.95
C LEU A 448 -3.02 -35.51 -8.76
N SER A 449 -3.73 -36.52 -9.26
CA SER A 449 -5.17 -36.63 -9.06
C SER A 449 -5.53 -36.81 -7.58
N ALA A 450 -4.81 -37.65 -6.84
CA ALA A 450 -5.05 -37.84 -5.41
C ALA A 450 -4.73 -36.57 -4.61
N VAL A 451 -3.70 -35.83 -5.02
CA VAL A 451 -3.27 -34.59 -4.33
C VAL A 451 -4.25 -33.44 -4.55
N LEU A 452 -4.71 -33.23 -5.79
CA LEU A 452 -5.52 -32.07 -6.16
C LEU A 452 -7.04 -32.31 -6.09
N PHE A 453 -7.48 -33.55 -6.33
CA PHE A 453 -8.91 -33.88 -6.48
C PHE A 453 -9.38 -35.00 -5.54
N GLY A 454 -8.47 -35.67 -4.82
CA GLY A 454 -8.76 -36.87 -4.05
C GLY A 454 -8.94 -38.12 -4.93
N THR A 455 -9.43 -39.21 -4.33
CA THR A 455 -9.79 -40.43 -5.08
C THR A 455 -11.30 -40.48 -5.36
N ALA A 456 -11.74 -41.22 -6.39
CA ALA A 456 -13.16 -41.27 -6.79
C ALA A 456 -14.10 -41.89 -5.74
N GLY A 457 -13.56 -42.38 -4.61
CA GLY A 457 -14.32 -42.84 -3.45
C GLY A 457 -14.81 -41.66 -2.60
N ARG A 458 -16.07 -41.70 -2.18
CA ARG A 458 -16.79 -40.60 -1.50
C ARG A 458 -16.26 -40.21 -0.10
N GLU A 459 -15.10 -40.69 0.32
CA GLU A 459 -14.61 -40.61 1.71
C GLU A 459 -13.21 -40.01 1.88
N GLU A 460 -12.48 -39.64 0.81
CA GLU A 460 -11.16 -39.02 0.93
C GLU A 460 -11.15 -37.61 0.29
N PRO A 461 -11.16 -36.52 1.10
CA PRO A 461 -11.00 -35.16 0.57
C PRO A 461 -9.63 -34.99 -0.12
N PRO A 462 -9.46 -33.98 -0.99
CA PRO A 462 -8.16 -33.70 -1.58
C PRO A 462 -7.11 -33.48 -0.49
N LEU A 463 -5.88 -33.94 -0.74
CA LEU A 463 -4.79 -33.83 0.22
C LEU A 463 -4.44 -32.36 0.52
N LEU A 464 -4.58 -31.49 -0.49
CA LEU A 464 -4.34 -30.05 -0.40
C LEU A 464 -5.68 -29.31 -0.35
N ASP A 465 -5.80 -28.36 0.58
CA ASP A 465 -6.88 -27.38 0.56
C ASP A 465 -6.68 -26.35 -0.56
N ASP A 466 -7.61 -25.39 -0.71
CA ASP A 466 -7.54 -24.38 -1.76
C ASP A 466 -6.25 -23.53 -1.67
N THR A 467 -5.81 -23.19 -0.45
CA THR A 467 -4.59 -22.40 -0.22
C THR A 467 -3.37 -23.17 -0.68
N GLN A 468 -3.24 -24.43 -0.27
CA GLN A 468 -2.11 -25.27 -0.63
C GLN A 468 -2.13 -25.67 -2.10
N THR A 469 -3.32 -25.81 -2.70
CA THR A 469 -3.46 -26.05 -4.14
C THR A 469 -2.92 -24.88 -4.94
N VAL A 470 -3.23 -23.63 -4.56
CA VAL A 470 -2.68 -22.44 -5.21
C VAL A 470 -1.15 -22.38 -5.09
N LYS A 471 -0.62 -22.69 -3.90
CA LYS A 471 0.83 -22.75 -3.67
C LYS A 471 1.51 -23.85 -4.47
N PHE A 472 0.88 -25.00 -4.61
CA PHE A 472 1.36 -26.10 -5.46
C PHE A 472 1.37 -25.73 -6.94
N LEU A 473 0.33 -25.05 -7.43
CA LEU A 473 0.29 -24.53 -8.81
C LEU A 473 1.35 -23.45 -9.03
N ARG A 474 1.57 -22.58 -8.04
CA ARG A 474 2.64 -21.58 -8.08
C ARG A 474 4.02 -22.24 -8.12
N LEU A 475 4.26 -23.26 -7.32
CA LEU A 475 5.49 -24.05 -7.33
C LEU A 475 5.78 -24.60 -8.73
N LEU A 476 4.78 -25.20 -9.40
CA LEU A 476 4.92 -25.69 -10.76
C LEU A 476 5.29 -24.57 -11.75
N ARG A 477 4.64 -23.40 -11.65
CA ARG A 477 4.93 -22.26 -12.50
C ARG A 477 6.38 -21.79 -12.35
N VAL A 478 6.86 -21.70 -11.11
CA VAL A 478 8.21 -21.21 -10.81
C VAL A 478 9.27 -22.23 -11.25
N ILE A 479 9.09 -23.52 -10.98
CA ILE A 479 9.99 -24.58 -11.46
C ILE A 479 10.08 -24.57 -12.99
N ARG A 480 8.96 -24.34 -13.69
CA ARG A 480 8.98 -24.20 -15.15
C ARG A 480 9.80 -23.00 -15.59
N ARG A 481 9.65 -21.85 -14.94
CA ARG A 481 10.45 -20.65 -15.27
C ARG A 481 11.93 -20.87 -15.04
N LEU A 482 12.28 -21.47 -13.91
CA LEU A 482 13.66 -21.75 -13.55
C LEU A 482 14.37 -22.64 -14.59
N ARG A 483 13.64 -23.51 -15.30
CA ARG A 483 14.17 -24.34 -16.39
C ARG A 483 14.28 -23.62 -17.73
N GLU A 484 13.62 -22.48 -17.88
CA GLU A 484 13.71 -21.64 -19.09
C GLU A 484 14.92 -20.69 -19.05
N LEU A 485 15.47 -20.45 -17.85
CA LEU A 485 16.73 -19.75 -17.63
C LEU A 485 17.91 -20.73 -17.75
#